data_AF-A0A0Q9MS40-F1
#
_entry.id   AF-A0A0Q9MS40-F1
#
_cell.length_a   1.000
_cell.length_b   1.000
_cell.length_c   1.000
_cell.angle_alpha   90.00
_cell.angle_beta   90.00
_cell.angle_gamma   90.00
#
_symmetry.space_group_name_H-M   'P 1'
#
loop_
_entity.id
_entity.type
_entity.pdbx_description
1 polymer ?
#
loop_
_entity_poly.entity_id
_entity_poly.type
_entity_poly.pdbx_seq_one_letter_code
_entity_poly.pdbx_strand_id
1 'polypeptide(L)'
;MTENPAARHYSEQQAGSLTTGDQLLLPDGERTAEIQHVEFEPDDFGTPAVVLANLTGGGTLRIAAGSTVKILDTTVPVITVPDSTVQDTPVQDTTPDAVTQLTVAAQPPAEQPQHTREAEIAPAAPAVVVPPVPAIPPAMSGPSAEELARIPAPQGTPEAVVEAAAEAHPDAVGVLLLADKLAKGINFKSGSCLKDLSDLAHELFITLKDPDGALTVADLLNVLPFDGNPGRWASVEASLALSSFICRQDRQEDRAEVYEKLLRLPENQETDPFKARMNAKVRQRSLNEPNLYDKEIFRSIDNSNHEAEREWRLLRLESLLFLRAHGGSETIGVGELQRRISNELEAVRA
;
A
#
# COMPACT_ATOMS: atom_id res chain seq x y z
N MET A 1 -29.82 -39.42 -20.85
CA MET A 1 -30.58 -38.38 -20.14
C MET A 1 -29.57 -37.39 -19.61
N THR A 2 -29.31 -36.36 -20.41
CA THR A 2 -28.40 -35.24 -20.09
C THR A 2 -29.29 -34.08 -19.66
N GLU A 3 -29.48 -33.93 -18.35
CA GLU A 3 -30.06 -32.70 -17.81
C GLU A 3 -29.01 -31.60 -17.89
N ASN A 4 -29.34 -30.53 -18.60
CA ASN A 4 -28.61 -29.28 -18.67
C ASN A 4 -28.98 -28.46 -17.42
N PRO A 5 -28.09 -28.27 -16.43
CA PRO A 5 -28.46 -27.55 -15.22
C PRO A 5 -28.40 -26.05 -15.50
N ALA A 6 -29.48 -25.37 -15.11
CA ALA A 6 -29.61 -23.92 -15.09
C ALA A 6 -28.32 -23.25 -14.60
N ALA A 7 -27.91 -22.17 -15.26
CA ALA A 7 -26.89 -21.26 -14.75
C ALA A 7 -27.32 -20.86 -13.33
N ARG A 8 -26.61 -21.36 -12.33
CA ARG A 8 -26.83 -21.00 -10.92
C ARG A 8 -26.54 -19.51 -10.81
N HIS A 9 -27.59 -18.73 -10.62
CA HIS A 9 -27.46 -17.29 -10.42
C HIS A 9 -27.00 -17.05 -8.99
N TYR A 10 -25.88 -16.34 -8.85
CA TYR A 10 -25.34 -15.95 -7.57
C TYR A 10 -25.44 -14.43 -7.45
N SER A 11 -25.92 -13.95 -6.31
CA SER A 11 -25.88 -12.54 -5.94
C SER A 11 -24.83 -12.30 -4.86
N GLU A 12 -24.25 -11.09 -4.87
CA GLU A 12 -23.35 -10.65 -3.82
C GLU A 12 -24.16 -10.04 -2.68
N GLN A 13 -23.94 -10.55 -1.47
CA GLN A 13 -24.57 -10.08 -0.25
C GLN A 13 -23.51 -9.68 0.78
N GLN A 14 -23.76 -8.61 1.53
CA GLN A 14 -22.93 -8.23 2.66
C GLN A 14 -22.97 -9.34 3.71
N ALA A 15 -21.81 -9.76 4.21
CA ALA A 15 -21.70 -10.83 5.20
C ALA A 15 -22.46 -10.48 6.49
N GLY A 16 -22.46 -9.21 6.88
CA GLY A 16 -23.25 -8.69 7.99
C GLY A 16 -24.78 -8.86 7.85
N SER A 17 -25.27 -9.15 6.64
CA SER A 17 -26.69 -9.34 6.34
C SER A 17 -27.07 -10.82 6.15
N LEU A 18 -26.17 -11.77 6.41
CA LEU A 18 -26.45 -13.20 6.27
C LEU A 18 -27.49 -13.67 7.29
N THR A 19 -28.38 -14.55 6.84
CA THR A 19 -29.43 -15.14 7.65
C THR A 19 -29.45 -16.66 7.53
N THR A 20 -30.04 -17.33 8.52
CA THR A 20 -30.32 -18.78 8.42
C THR A 20 -31.19 -19.06 7.20
N GLY A 21 -30.81 -20.06 6.41
CA GLY A 21 -31.46 -20.43 5.16
C GLY A 21 -30.74 -19.92 3.90
N ASP A 22 -29.82 -18.95 4.02
CA ASP A 22 -29.02 -18.50 2.88
C ASP A 22 -28.11 -19.63 2.39
N GLN A 23 -28.04 -19.83 1.08
CA GLN A 23 -27.21 -20.86 0.45
C GLN A 23 -25.91 -20.26 -0.08
N LEU A 24 -24.83 -20.41 0.69
CA LEU A 24 -23.56 -19.73 0.49
C LEU A 24 -22.61 -20.55 -0.39
N LEU A 25 -21.94 -19.89 -1.35
CA LEU A 25 -20.86 -20.50 -2.13
C LEU A 25 -19.60 -20.59 -1.26
N LEU A 26 -19.10 -21.82 -1.06
CA LEU A 26 -17.95 -22.08 -0.21
C LEU A 26 -16.66 -21.51 -0.81
N PRO A 27 -15.60 -21.30 -0.01
CA PRO A 27 -14.32 -20.75 -0.48
C PRO A 27 -13.63 -21.56 -1.59
N ASP A 28 -14.04 -22.82 -1.80
CA ASP A 28 -13.56 -23.64 -2.93
C ASP A 28 -14.13 -23.22 -4.29
N GLY A 29 -15.15 -22.36 -4.31
CA GLY A 29 -15.76 -21.82 -5.53
C GLY A 29 -16.67 -22.78 -6.28
N GLU A 30 -16.85 -24.03 -5.81
CA GLU A 30 -17.62 -25.06 -6.52
C GLU A 30 -18.82 -25.56 -5.71
N ARG A 31 -18.69 -25.63 -4.39
CA ARG A 31 -19.71 -26.20 -3.50
C ARG A 31 -20.53 -25.10 -2.85
N THR A 32 -21.80 -25.40 -2.58
CA THR A 32 -22.70 -24.54 -1.81
C THR A 32 -23.15 -25.25 -0.55
N ALA A 33 -23.34 -24.50 0.54
CA ALA A 33 -23.96 -25.01 1.75
C ALA A 33 -24.96 -24.01 2.31
N GLU A 34 -26.04 -24.52 2.89
CA GLU A 34 -27.04 -23.71 3.57
C GLU A 34 -26.58 -23.37 4.98
N ILE A 35 -26.80 -22.12 5.38
CA ILE A 35 -26.51 -21.63 6.72
C ILE A 35 -27.62 -22.08 7.68
N GLN A 36 -27.27 -22.88 8.68
CA GLN A 36 -28.19 -23.29 9.74
C GLN A 36 -28.26 -22.27 10.88
N HIS A 37 -27.14 -21.60 11.18
CA HIS A 37 -27.05 -20.66 12.29
C HIS A 37 -26.02 -19.59 11.98
N VAL A 38 -26.33 -18.34 12.35
CA VAL A 38 -25.43 -17.18 12.22
C VAL A 38 -25.23 -16.56 13.59
N GLU A 39 -23.97 -16.35 13.97
CA GLU A 39 -23.59 -15.59 15.16
C GLU A 39 -22.69 -14.42 14.77
N PHE A 40 -22.83 -13.29 15.47
CA PHE A 40 -22.05 -12.08 15.22
C PHE A 40 -21.13 -11.81 16.42
N GLU A 41 -19.83 -11.84 16.17
CA GLU A 41 -18.79 -11.50 17.14
C GLU A 41 -18.48 -10.00 17.01
N PRO A 42 -18.80 -9.16 18.02
CA PRO A 42 -18.49 -7.73 17.99
C PRO A 42 -17.01 -7.46 18.21
N ASP A 43 -16.52 -6.31 17.73
CA ASP A 43 -15.23 -5.75 18.13
C ASP A 43 -15.28 -5.14 19.54
N ASP A 44 -14.12 -4.64 19.98
CA ASP A 44 -13.95 -3.96 21.27
C ASP A 44 -14.83 -2.68 21.43
N PHE A 45 -15.44 -2.21 20.34
CA PHE A 45 -16.34 -1.05 20.30
C PHE A 45 -17.82 -1.46 20.15
N GLY A 46 -18.14 -2.76 20.15
CA GLY A 46 -19.50 -3.28 20.03
C GLY A 46 -20.05 -3.37 18.61
N THR A 47 -19.22 -3.16 17.58
CA THR A 47 -19.62 -3.26 16.17
C THR A 47 -19.37 -4.69 15.67
N PRO A 48 -20.29 -5.33 14.92
CA PRO A 48 -20.05 -6.66 14.36
C PRO A 48 -18.75 -6.71 13.54
N ALA A 49 -17.80 -7.54 13.95
CA ALA A 49 -16.49 -7.67 13.30
C ALA A 49 -16.37 -8.99 12.53
N VAL A 50 -16.86 -10.08 13.12
CA VAL A 50 -16.83 -11.42 12.52
C VAL A 50 -18.22 -12.05 12.54
N VAL A 51 -18.60 -12.65 11.42
CA VAL A 51 -19.80 -13.47 11.24
C VAL A 51 -19.37 -14.94 11.28
N LEU A 52 -19.97 -15.71 12.19
CA LEU A 52 -19.78 -17.15 12.33
C LEU A 52 -21.01 -17.86 11.75
N ALA A 53 -20.87 -18.49 10.59
CA ALA A 53 -21.95 -19.21 9.92
C ALA A 53 -21.75 -20.73 10.05
N ASN A 54 -22.65 -21.40 10.76
CA ASN A 54 -22.68 -22.87 10.84
C ASN A 54 -23.48 -23.42 9.67
N LEU A 55 -22.91 -24.40 8.97
CA LEU A 55 -23.44 -24.92 7.71
C LEU A 55 -24.06 -26.31 7.88
N THR A 56 -24.93 -26.69 6.95
CA THR A 56 -25.57 -28.04 6.91
C THR A 56 -24.59 -29.22 6.87
N GLY A 57 -23.32 -28.99 6.51
CA GLY A 57 -22.24 -29.99 6.55
C GLY A 57 -21.47 -30.07 7.87
N GLY A 58 -21.89 -29.35 8.92
CA GLY A 58 -21.25 -29.36 10.25
C GLY A 58 -19.98 -28.49 10.37
N GLY A 59 -19.62 -27.74 9.32
CA GLY A 59 -18.52 -26.78 9.34
C GLY A 59 -18.99 -25.37 9.73
N THR A 60 -18.08 -24.59 10.31
CA THR A 60 -18.29 -23.17 10.64
C THR A 60 -17.40 -22.30 9.77
N LEU A 61 -17.98 -21.32 9.07
CA LEU A 61 -17.24 -20.29 8.34
C LEU A 61 -17.09 -19.04 9.21
N ARG A 62 -15.87 -18.51 9.27
CA ARG A 62 -15.56 -17.19 9.86
C ARG A 62 -15.42 -16.17 8.73
N ILE A 63 -16.28 -15.17 8.71
CA ILE A 63 -16.34 -14.18 7.63
C ILE A 63 -16.26 -12.78 8.26
N ALA A 64 -15.44 -11.87 7.73
CA ALA A 64 -15.43 -10.49 8.22
C ALA A 64 -16.78 -9.81 7.89
N ALA A 65 -17.38 -9.11 8.84
CA ALA A 65 -18.73 -8.57 8.69
C ALA A 65 -18.88 -7.54 7.54
N GLY A 66 -17.81 -6.82 7.21
CA GLY A 66 -17.75 -5.85 6.11
C GLY A 66 -17.41 -6.44 4.73
N SER A 67 -17.27 -7.76 4.62
CA SER A 67 -17.00 -8.43 3.34
C SER A 67 -18.28 -8.78 2.58
N THR A 68 -18.17 -8.98 1.27
CA THR A 68 -19.24 -9.57 0.45
C THR A 68 -19.03 -11.07 0.27
N VAL A 69 -20.13 -11.81 0.23
CA VAL A 69 -20.16 -13.24 -0.07
C VAL A 69 -21.17 -13.52 -1.19
N LYS A 70 -21.00 -14.65 -1.88
CA LYS A 70 -21.91 -15.07 -2.95
C LYS A 70 -22.94 -16.03 -2.38
N ILE A 71 -24.21 -15.70 -2.57
CA ILE A 71 -25.35 -16.56 -2.21
C ILE A 71 -26.09 -17.01 -3.47
N LEU A 72 -26.69 -18.20 -3.44
CA LEU A 72 -27.50 -18.70 -4.55
C LEU A 72 -28.87 -18.02 -4.55
N ASP A 73 -29.22 -17.37 -5.66
CA ASP A 73 -30.53 -16.75 -5.85
C ASP A 73 -31.61 -17.83 -5.92
N THR A 74 -32.31 -18.02 -4.81
CA THR A 74 -33.47 -18.93 -4.75
C THR A 74 -34.75 -18.11 -4.93
N THR A 75 -34.82 -17.30 -5.99
CA THR A 75 -36.09 -16.69 -6.38
C THR A 75 -36.95 -17.75 -7.04
N VAL A 76 -37.91 -18.29 -6.30
CA VAL A 76 -39.00 -19.10 -6.87
C VAL A 76 -39.83 -18.17 -7.77
N PRO A 77 -39.89 -18.39 -9.10
CA PRO A 77 -40.75 -17.58 -9.94
C PRO A 77 -42.22 -17.96 -9.65
N VAL A 78 -42.93 -17.08 -8.96
CA VAL A 78 -44.40 -17.13 -8.93
C VAL A 78 -44.88 -16.72 -10.31
N ILE A 79 -45.17 -17.72 -11.14
CA ILE A 79 -45.85 -17.55 -12.42
C ILE A 79 -47.30 -17.18 -12.12
N THR A 80 -47.64 -15.91 -12.24
CA THR A 80 -49.01 -15.45 -12.38
C THR A 80 -49.17 -14.89 -13.79
N VAL A 81 -49.76 -15.69 -14.68
CA VAL A 81 -50.21 -15.25 -16.02
C VAL A 81 -51.64 -14.72 -15.86
N PRO A 82 -51.96 -13.54 -16.38
CA PRO A 82 -52.78 -13.48 -17.59
C PRO A 82 -52.25 -12.44 -18.58
N ASP A 83 -51.92 -12.88 -19.79
CA ASP A 83 -52.75 -12.73 -21.01
C ASP A 83 -52.71 -11.31 -21.58
N SER A 84 -52.20 -11.18 -22.80
CA SER A 84 -52.14 -9.92 -23.54
C SER A 84 -52.47 -10.19 -25.00
N THR A 85 -53.66 -9.76 -25.39
CA THR A 85 -54.04 -9.58 -26.79
C THR A 85 -53.82 -8.13 -27.22
N VAL A 86 -53.07 -8.03 -28.31
CA VAL A 86 -52.79 -6.95 -29.27
C VAL A 86 -53.75 -5.74 -29.27
N GLN A 87 -53.17 -4.53 -29.39
CA GLN A 87 -53.55 -3.37 -30.26
C GLN A 87 -53.00 -2.06 -29.65
N ASP A 88 -52.62 -0.98 -30.34
CA ASP A 88 -52.22 -0.67 -31.72
C ASP A 88 -51.78 0.83 -31.67
N THR A 89 -50.61 1.17 -32.23
CA THR A 89 -50.20 2.48 -32.84
C THR A 89 -50.41 3.84 -32.07
N PRO A 90 -49.97 5.04 -32.58
CA PRO A 90 -48.57 5.52 -32.46
C PRO A 90 -48.38 7.05 -32.12
N VAL A 91 -47.12 7.44 -31.87
CA VAL A 91 -46.42 8.75 -32.10
C VAL A 91 -47.00 10.06 -31.50
N GLN A 92 -46.20 10.76 -30.67
CA GLN A 92 -45.77 12.15 -30.94
C GLN A 92 -44.57 12.63 -30.10
N ASP A 93 -43.60 13.20 -30.82
CA ASP A 93 -42.39 13.90 -30.39
C ASP A 93 -42.66 15.02 -29.38
N THR A 94 -41.73 15.22 -28.45
CA THR A 94 -40.99 16.49 -28.21
C THR A 94 -40.08 16.35 -26.98
N THR A 95 -38.77 16.47 -27.18
CA THR A 95 -37.80 16.89 -26.14
C THR A 95 -37.65 18.42 -26.25
N PRO A 96 -37.21 19.19 -25.21
CA PRO A 96 -36.13 18.83 -24.28
C PRO A 96 -36.26 19.29 -22.81
N ASP A 97 -35.31 18.82 -22.00
CA ASP A 97 -34.74 19.38 -20.76
C ASP A 97 -35.66 19.77 -19.58
N ALA A 98 -35.56 18.98 -18.51
CA ALA A 98 -35.84 19.44 -17.14
C ALA A 98 -34.88 18.77 -16.14
N VAL A 99 -33.88 19.56 -15.72
CA VAL A 99 -33.15 19.39 -14.47
C VAL A 99 -34.10 19.79 -13.33
N THR A 100 -34.45 18.86 -12.44
CA THR A 100 -35.20 19.19 -11.22
C THR A 100 -34.34 18.95 -10.00
N GLN A 101 -33.88 20.08 -9.46
CA GLN A 101 -33.35 20.28 -8.12
C GLN A 101 -34.44 20.01 -7.07
N LEU A 102 -34.07 19.40 -5.94
CA LEU A 102 -34.88 19.38 -4.73
C LEU A 102 -34.39 20.47 -3.77
N THR A 103 -35.27 21.45 -3.57
CA THR A 103 -35.16 22.61 -2.68
C THR A 103 -35.50 22.21 -1.24
N VAL A 104 -34.70 22.66 -0.26
CA VAL A 104 -35.15 22.80 1.14
C VAL A 104 -34.95 24.26 1.53
N ALA A 105 -36.07 24.90 1.85
CA ALA A 105 -36.15 26.29 2.29
C ALA A 105 -36.00 26.38 3.82
N ALA A 106 -35.17 27.32 4.27
CA ALA A 106 -35.28 27.93 5.58
C ALA A 106 -34.93 29.42 5.45
N GLN A 107 -35.94 30.28 5.62
CA GLN A 107 -35.79 31.74 5.63
C GLN A 107 -35.56 32.25 7.07
N PRO A 108 -34.78 33.34 7.24
CA PRO A 108 -34.45 33.96 8.52
C PRO A 108 -35.40 35.12 8.87
N PRO A 109 -35.38 35.65 10.10
CA PRO A 109 -35.88 37.00 10.39
C PRO A 109 -34.75 38.00 10.64
N ALA A 110 -35.00 39.23 10.18
CA ALA A 110 -34.09 40.38 10.11
C ALA A 110 -34.02 41.22 11.40
N GLU A 111 -32.98 42.07 11.43
CA GLU A 111 -32.51 42.98 12.48
C GLU A 111 -33.27 44.33 12.61
N GLN A 112 -33.04 45.01 13.75
CA GLN A 112 -32.65 46.45 13.95
C GLN A 112 -33.46 47.20 15.06
N PRO A 113 -32.97 48.32 15.67
CA PRO A 113 -31.84 48.38 16.64
C PRO A 113 -32.04 49.37 17.85
N GLN A 114 -31.05 49.38 18.76
CA GLN A 114 -30.62 50.45 19.71
C GLN A 114 -31.48 50.87 20.93
N HIS A 115 -30.94 50.65 22.16
CA HIS A 115 -30.43 51.73 23.03
C HIS A 115 -29.70 51.19 24.28
N THR A 116 -28.57 51.83 24.57
CA THR A 116 -27.66 51.75 25.73
C THR A 116 -28.30 52.16 27.07
N ARG A 117 -28.02 51.44 28.18
CA ARG A 117 -27.04 51.79 29.25
C ARG A 117 -27.24 51.00 30.56
N GLU A 118 -26.11 50.52 31.08
CA GLU A 118 -25.64 50.47 32.49
C GLU A 118 -26.54 49.92 33.61
N ALA A 119 -26.24 48.69 34.04
CA ALA A 119 -26.34 48.16 35.40
C ALA A 119 -25.54 46.82 35.40
N GLU A 120 -24.90 46.28 36.41
CA GLU A 120 -24.47 46.67 37.75
C GLU A 120 -23.54 45.50 38.18
N ILE A 121 -22.52 45.79 38.98
CA ILE A 121 -21.37 44.90 39.25
C ILE A 121 -21.79 43.74 40.17
N ALA A 122 -21.49 42.49 39.79
CA ALA A 122 -21.50 41.32 40.68
C ALA A 122 -20.40 40.30 40.27
N PRO A 123 -19.81 39.55 41.23
CA PRO A 123 -18.40 39.14 41.19
C PRO A 123 -18.10 37.81 40.47
N ALA A 124 -16.81 37.67 40.15
CA ALA A 124 -16.18 36.68 39.28
C ALA A 124 -16.28 35.21 39.77
N ALA A 125 -16.59 34.32 38.81
CA ALA A 125 -16.36 32.87 38.89
C ALA A 125 -14.94 32.53 38.36
N PRO A 126 -14.31 31.44 38.81
CA PRO A 126 -12.88 31.20 38.64
C PRO A 126 -12.51 30.92 37.18
N ALA A 127 -11.37 31.48 36.75
CA ALA A 127 -10.82 31.35 35.42
C ALA A 127 -10.48 29.88 35.10
N VAL A 128 -11.08 29.34 34.04
CA VAL A 128 -10.65 28.11 33.40
C VAL A 128 -9.31 28.39 32.73
N VAL A 129 -8.23 27.88 33.33
CA VAL A 129 -6.90 27.88 32.74
C VAL A 129 -6.90 26.87 31.59
N VAL A 130 -7.07 27.36 30.35
CA VAL A 130 -6.80 26.57 29.15
C VAL A 130 -5.28 26.46 29.01
N PRO A 131 -4.69 25.24 29.03
CA PRO A 131 -3.27 25.08 28.74
C PRO A 131 -2.99 25.57 27.31
N PRO A 132 -1.86 26.26 27.07
CA PRO A 132 -1.51 26.68 25.72
C PRO A 132 -1.41 25.45 24.82
N VAL A 133 -2.13 25.47 23.70
CA VAL A 133 -2.00 24.48 22.62
C VAL A 133 -0.52 24.47 22.19
N PRO A 134 0.16 23.32 22.19
CA PRO A 134 1.54 23.24 21.73
C PRO A 134 1.60 23.74 20.28
N ALA A 135 2.63 24.52 19.97
CA ALA A 135 2.85 25.08 18.64
C ALA A 135 2.80 23.95 17.59
N ILE A 136 1.94 24.15 16.58
CA ILE A 136 1.84 23.28 15.41
C ILE A 136 3.25 23.20 14.80
N PRO A 137 3.87 22.01 14.69
CA PRO A 137 5.12 21.85 13.96
C PRO A 137 4.90 22.27 12.50
N PRO A 138 5.86 22.92 11.83
CA PRO A 138 5.69 23.32 10.45
C PRO A 138 5.42 22.07 9.60
N ALA A 139 4.28 22.08 8.90
CA ALA A 139 3.92 21.09 7.91
C ALA A 139 4.88 21.21 6.71
N MET A 140 6.02 20.54 6.80
CA MET A 140 6.87 20.22 5.65
C MET A 140 7.38 18.79 5.84
N SER A 141 6.52 17.82 5.54
CA SER A 141 6.75 16.39 5.75
C SER A 141 7.72 15.73 4.73
N GLY A 142 8.42 16.51 3.91
CA GLY A 142 9.31 16.01 2.86
C GLY A 142 10.54 16.91 2.64
N PRO A 143 11.55 16.42 1.90
CA PRO A 143 12.74 17.20 1.60
C PRO A 143 12.39 18.48 0.83
N SER A 144 13.05 19.57 1.20
CA SER A 144 13.01 20.85 0.52
C SER A 144 13.59 20.78 -0.89
N ALA A 145 13.31 21.78 -1.73
CA ALA A 145 13.85 21.85 -3.08
C ALA A 145 15.40 21.90 -3.09
N GLU A 146 16.02 22.55 -2.11
CA GLU A 146 17.47 22.59 -1.93
C GLU A 146 18.04 21.21 -1.56
N GLU A 147 17.31 20.45 -0.75
CA GLU A 147 17.66 19.07 -0.41
C GLU A 147 17.56 18.15 -1.63
N LEU A 148 16.49 18.26 -2.42
CA LEU A 148 16.31 17.49 -3.65
C LEU A 148 17.39 17.80 -4.70
N ALA A 149 17.89 19.04 -4.75
CA ALA A 149 18.97 19.44 -5.66
C ALA A 149 20.30 18.72 -5.38
N ARG A 150 20.43 18.01 -4.25
CA ARG A 150 21.59 17.16 -3.94
C ARG A 150 21.59 15.84 -4.71
N ILE A 151 20.45 15.42 -5.26
CA ILE A 151 20.36 14.27 -6.14
C ILE A 151 20.75 14.74 -7.55
N PRO A 152 21.79 14.17 -8.18
CA PRO A 152 22.18 14.52 -9.53
C PRO A 152 21.02 14.32 -10.52
N ALA A 153 20.83 15.29 -11.42
CA ALA A 153 19.92 15.09 -12.54
C ALA A 153 20.48 13.99 -13.47
N PRO A 154 19.62 13.13 -14.03
CA PRO A 154 20.07 12.09 -14.95
C PRO A 154 20.73 12.72 -16.18
N GLN A 155 21.83 12.11 -16.63
CA GLN A 155 22.53 12.55 -17.83
C GLN A 155 21.80 12.02 -19.06
N GLY A 156 20.95 12.85 -19.66
CA GLY A 156 20.20 12.48 -20.86
C GLY A 156 18.87 11.80 -20.56
N THR A 157 18.45 10.90 -21.43
CA THR A 157 17.19 10.14 -21.24
C THR A 157 17.41 8.96 -20.29
N PRO A 158 16.37 8.50 -19.58
CA PRO A 158 16.46 7.28 -18.76
C PRO A 158 16.99 6.07 -19.53
N GLU A 159 16.62 5.93 -20.80
CA GLU A 159 17.08 4.85 -21.67
C GLU A 159 18.59 4.95 -21.94
N ALA A 160 19.11 6.17 -22.16
CA ALA A 160 20.54 6.39 -22.37
C ALA A 160 21.37 6.06 -21.13
N VAL A 161 20.83 6.29 -19.93
CA VAL A 161 21.47 5.89 -18.67
C VAL A 161 21.58 4.36 -18.58
N VAL A 162 20.51 3.64 -18.93
CA VAL A 162 20.50 2.17 -18.92
C VAL A 162 21.43 1.61 -20.01
N GLU A 163 21.44 2.21 -21.19
CA GLU A 163 22.36 1.85 -22.28
C GLU A 163 23.82 2.06 -21.87
N ALA A 164 24.15 3.20 -21.25
CA ALA A 164 25.49 3.47 -20.75
C ALA A 164 25.94 2.44 -19.68
N ALA A 165 25.03 2.01 -18.81
CA ALA A 165 25.33 0.95 -17.84
C ALA A 165 25.62 -0.40 -18.53
N ALA A 166 24.92 -0.73 -19.61
CA ALA A 166 25.18 -1.93 -20.40
C ALA A 166 26.50 -1.85 -21.18
N GLU A 167 26.81 -0.68 -21.76
CA GLU A 167 28.08 -0.44 -22.48
C GLU A 167 29.30 -0.51 -21.55
N ALA A 168 29.15 -0.08 -20.29
CA ALA A 168 30.20 -0.20 -19.28
C ALA A 168 30.49 -1.65 -18.88
N HIS A 169 29.52 -2.55 -19.04
CA HIS A 169 29.58 -3.95 -18.61
C HIS A 169 29.18 -4.93 -19.73
N PRO A 170 29.94 -5.00 -20.84
CA PRO A 170 29.55 -5.75 -22.05
C PRO A 170 29.52 -7.28 -21.86
N ASP A 171 30.17 -7.80 -20.83
CA ASP A 171 30.21 -9.24 -20.54
C ASP A 171 29.18 -9.67 -19.47
N ALA A 172 28.45 -8.72 -18.88
CA ALA A 172 27.52 -8.99 -17.79
C ALA A 172 26.12 -9.35 -18.32
N VAL A 173 25.88 -10.65 -18.55
CA VAL A 173 24.61 -11.16 -19.11
C VAL A 173 23.37 -10.66 -18.35
N GLY A 174 23.42 -10.61 -17.01
CA GLY A 174 22.30 -10.11 -16.19
C GLY A 174 21.95 -8.65 -16.50
N VAL A 175 22.96 -7.79 -16.58
CA VAL A 175 22.82 -6.37 -16.95
C VAL A 175 22.30 -6.24 -18.38
N LEU A 176 22.87 -6.97 -19.34
CA LEU A 176 22.42 -6.91 -20.74
C LEU A 176 20.96 -7.31 -20.92
N LEU A 177 20.49 -8.34 -20.20
CA LEU A 177 19.10 -8.79 -20.25
C LEU A 177 18.14 -7.76 -19.65
N LEU A 178 18.51 -7.11 -18.56
CA LEU A 178 17.71 -6.04 -17.96
C LEU A 178 17.70 -4.79 -18.84
N ALA A 179 18.86 -4.43 -19.40
CA ALA A 179 19.00 -3.31 -20.32
C ALA A 179 18.18 -3.50 -21.61
N ASP A 180 18.18 -4.69 -22.23
CA ASP A 180 17.34 -4.96 -23.43
C ASP A 180 15.83 -4.84 -23.14
N LYS A 181 15.38 -5.23 -21.94
CA LYS A 181 13.98 -5.04 -21.53
C LYS A 181 13.65 -3.55 -21.41
N LEU A 182 14.53 -2.78 -20.80
CA LEU A 182 14.34 -1.35 -20.51
C LEU A 182 14.55 -0.46 -21.75
N ALA A 183 15.39 -0.87 -22.70
CA ALA A 183 15.66 -0.15 -23.95
C ALA A 183 14.42 -0.02 -24.86
N LYS A 184 13.39 -0.86 -24.64
CA LYS A 184 12.10 -0.80 -25.36
C LYS A 184 11.22 0.39 -24.92
N GLY A 185 11.65 1.13 -23.90
CA GLY A 185 11.02 2.33 -23.39
C GLY A 185 10.70 2.21 -21.90
N ILE A 186 11.10 3.22 -21.13
CA ILE A 186 10.93 3.23 -19.68
C ILE A 186 9.58 3.85 -19.30
N ASN A 187 8.72 3.05 -18.68
CA ASN A 187 7.42 3.47 -18.18
C ASN A 187 7.41 3.52 -16.65
N PHE A 188 7.60 4.72 -16.09
CA PHE A 188 7.59 4.95 -14.64
C PHE A 188 6.24 4.70 -13.95
N LYS A 189 5.16 4.48 -14.69
CA LYS A 189 3.87 4.06 -14.10
C LYS A 189 3.76 2.55 -13.94
N SER A 190 4.62 1.78 -14.62
CA SER A 190 4.60 0.32 -14.59
C SER A 190 5.45 -0.23 -13.44
N GLY A 191 4.83 -0.99 -12.53
CA GLY A 191 5.56 -1.65 -11.44
C GLY A 191 6.63 -2.60 -11.93
N SER A 192 6.42 -3.29 -13.05
CA SER A 192 7.44 -4.20 -13.61
C SER A 192 8.68 -3.45 -14.10
N CYS A 193 8.49 -2.28 -14.73
CA CYS A 193 9.60 -1.46 -15.24
C CYS A 193 10.42 -0.86 -14.09
N LEU A 194 9.74 -0.43 -13.02
CA LEU A 194 10.41 0.06 -11.81
C LEU A 194 11.16 -1.06 -11.10
N LYS A 195 10.61 -2.27 -11.10
CA LYS A 195 11.31 -3.45 -10.60
C LYS A 195 12.55 -3.75 -11.45
N ASP A 196 12.45 -3.80 -12.78
CA ASP A 196 13.61 -4.05 -13.65
C ASP A 196 14.72 -3.00 -13.46
N LEU A 197 14.37 -1.71 -13.24
CA LEU A 197 15.34 -0.66 -12.91
C LEU A 197 16.01 -0.87 -11.53
N SER A 198 15.22 -1.24 -10.51
CA SER A 198 15.73 -1.54 -9.18
C SER A 198 16.65 -2.76 -9.21
N ASP A 199 16.25 -3.82 -9.91
CA ASP A 199 17.02 -5.05 -10.07
C ASP A 199 18.34 -4.76 -10.82
N LEU A 200 18.32 -3.88 -11.83
CA LEU A 200 19.52 -3.43 -12.54
C LEU A 200 20.49 -2.68 -11.61
N ALA A 201 20.00 -1.75 -10.79
CA ALA A 201 20.83 -1.03 -9.83
C ALA A 201 21.45 -1.98 -8.79
N HIS A 202 20.69 -2.96 -8.30
CA HIS A 202 21.20 -3.97 -7.37
C HIS A 202 22.23 -4.89 -8.03
N GLU A 203 22.03 -5.32 -9.28
CA GLU A 203 22.99 -6.15 -10.01
C GLU A 203 24.31 -5.42 -10.23
N LEU A 204 24.27 -4.15 -10.63
CA LEU A 204 25.45 -3.28 -10.78
C LEU A 204 26.22 -3.18 -9.45
N PHE A 205 25.52 -2.91 -8.35
CA PHE A 205 26.17 -2.74 -7.05
C PHE A 205 26.70 -4.05 -6.47
N ILE A 206 25.86 -5.09 -6.45
CA ILE A 206 26.14 -6.34 -5.74
C ILE A 206 27.10 -7.18 -6.56
N THR A 207 26.71 -7.55 -7.78
CA THR A 207 27.45 -8.50 -8.63
C THR A 207 28.68 -7.85 -9.26
N LEU A 208 28.52 -6.64 -9.81
CA LEU A 208 29.60 -5.99 -10.57
C LEU A 208 30.46 -5.03 -9.74
N LYS A 209 30.06 -4.75 -8.49
CA LYS A 209 30.75 -3.81 -7.58
C LYS A 209 30.92 -2.43 -8.20
N ASP A 210 29.92 -1.99 -8.95
CA ASP A 210 29.86 -0.68 -9.61
C ASP A 210 28.87 0.24 -8.85
N PRO A 211 29.30 0.92 -7.78
CA PRO A 211 28.44 1.83 -7.02
C PRO A 211 28.02 3.06 -7.82
N ASP A 212 28.86 3.56 -8.71
CA ASP A 212 28.58 4.78 -9.49
C ASP A 212 27.50 4.51 -10.55
N GLY A 213 27.63 3.40 -11.29
CA GLY A 213 26.61 2.95 -12.24
C GLY A 213 25.30 2.62 -11.53
N ALA A 214 25.36 1.92 -10.40
CA ALA A 214 24.19 1.60 -9.59
C ALA A 214 23.44 2.85 -9.10
N LEU A 215 24.16 3.85 -8.57
CA LEU A 215 23.55 5.12 -8.15
C LEU A 215 22.91 5.87 -9.31
N THR A 216 23.57 5.89 -10.47
CA THR A 216 23.05 6.59 -11.66
C THR A 216 21.74 5.99 -12.14
N VAL A 217 21.62 4.65 -12.14
CA VAL A 217 20.36 3.96 -12.47
C VAL A 217 19.33 4.14 -11.37
N ALA A 218 19.71 3.98 -10.10
CA ALA A 218 18.79 4.11 -8.96
C ALA A 218 18.18 5.52 -8.86
N ASP A 219 18.92 6.57 -9.25
CA ASP A 219 18.41 7.94 -9.24
C ASP A 219 17.26 8.18 -10.21
N LEU A 220 17.10 7.36 -11.25
CA LEU A 220 15.90 7.39 -12.10
C LEU A 220 14.63 7.04 -11.29
N LEU A 221 14.77 6.24 -10.23
CA LEU A 221 13.71 5.83 -9.32
C LEU A 221 13.59 6.78 -8.13
N ASN A 222 14.72 7.21 -7.55
CA ASN A 222 14.74 7.99 -6.31
C ASN A 222 14.03 9.34 -6.41
N VAL A 223 13.92 9.90 -7.61
CA VAL A 223 13.21 11.18 -7.85
C VAL A 223 11.69 11.03 -7.96
N LEU A 224 11.16 9.81 -7.97
CA LEU A 224 9.74 9.55 -8.12
C LEU A 224 8.99 9.81 -6.81
N PRO A 225 7.86 10.56 -6.84
CA PRO A 225 7.05 10.76 -5.65
C PRO A 225 6.29 9.50 -5.29
N PHE A 226 5.99 9.31 -4.00
CA PHE A 226 5.03 8.30 -3.58
C PHE A 226 3.63 8.65 -4.09
N ASP A 227 2.98 7.69 -4.73
CA ASP A 227 1.71 7.88 -5.44
C ASP A 227 0.54 7.10 -4.83
N GLY A 228 0.73 6.56 -3.61
CA GLY A 228 -0.29 5.82 -2.89
C GLY A 228 -0.37 4.32 -3.24
N ASN A 229 0.45 3.80 -4.15
CA ASN A 229 0.51 2.37 -4.46
C ASN A 229 1.73 1.70 -3.79
N PRO A 230 1.54 0.91 -2.70
CA PRO A 230 2.65 0.26 -2.00
C PRO A 230 3.43 -0.74 -2.85
N GLY A 231 2.74 -1.46 -3.76
CA GLY A 231 3.40 -2.45 -4.61
C GLY A 231 4.36 -1.83 -5.62
N ARG A 232 4.04 -0.62 -6.11
CA ARG A 232 4.93 0.15 -6.97
C ARG A 232 6.04 0.83 -6.17
N TRP A 233 5.70 1.31 -4.97
CA TRP A 233 6.65 1.97 -4.08
C TRP A 233 7.78 1.04 -3.64
N ALA A 234 7.53 -0.26 -3.47
CA ALA A 234 8.55 -1.22 -3.04
C ALA A 234 9.86 -1.16 -3.86
N SER A 235 9.78 -0.99 -5.19
CA SER A 235 10.98 -0.86 -6.04
C SER A 235 11.71 0.48 -5.83
N VAL A 236 10.96 1.56 -5.64
CA VAL A 236 11.53 2.89 -5.33
C VAL A 236 12.18 2.87 -3.95
N GLU A 237 11.53 2.24 -2.98
CA GLU A 237 12.01 2.09 -1.62
C GLU A 237 13.29 1.25 -1.54
N ALA A 238 13.35 0.12 -2.24
CA ALA A 238 14.57 -0.68 -2.36
C ALA A 238 15.73 0.15 -2.96
N SER A 239 15.44 0.94 -3.99
CA SER A 239 16.43 1.81 -4.64
C SER A 239 16.91 2.95 -3.74
N LEU A 240 16.01 3.58 -2.97
CA LEU A 240 16.34 4.61 -1.99
C LEU A 240 17.20 4.04 -0.85
N ALA A 241 16.88 2.84 -0.36
CA ALA A 241 17.66 2.16 0.67
C ALA A 241 19.08 1.81 0.18
N LEU A 242 19.20 1.28 -1.04
CA LEU A 242 20.47 1.02 -1.69
C LEU A 242 21.29 2.31 -1.86
N SER A 243 20.66 3.37 -2.37
CA SER A 243 21.33 4.65 -2.66
C SER A 243 21.81 5.36 -1.40
N SER A 244 21.00 5.37 -0.34
CA SER A 244 21.42 5.83 0.99
C SER A 244 22.65 5.07 1.48
N PHE A 245 22.65 3.74 1.34
CA PHE A 245 23.78 2.92 1.77
C PHE A 245 25.06 3.27 1.00
N ILE A 246 25.01 3.31 -0.34
CA ILE A 246 26.17 3.66 -1.18
C ILE A 246 26.69 5.05 -0.81
N CYS A 247 25.82 6.06 -0.73
CA CYS A 247 26.23 7.41 -0.36
C CYS A 247 26.88 7.49 1.03
N ARG A 248 26.42 6.72 2.02
CA ARG A 248 27.10 6.66 3.33
C ARG A 248 28.47 5.96 3.25
N GLN A 249 28.63 4.96 2.39
CA GLN A 249 29.96 4.35 2.16
C GLN A 249 30.95 5.36 1.54
N ASP A 250 30.46 6.21 0.64
CA ASP A 250 31.25 7.24 -0.04
C ASP A 250 31.34 8.57 0.72
N ARG A 251 30.85 8.61 1.97
CA ARG A 251 30.80 9.81 2.85
C ARG A 251 30.02 10.99 2.26
N GLN A 252 29.06 10.73 1.37
CA GLN A 252 28.08 11.68 0.87
C GLN A 252 26.88 11.76 1.83
N GLU A 253 27.13 12.14 3.09
CA GLU A 253 26.14 12.10 4.17
C GLU A 253 24.89 12.94 3.84
N ASP A 254 25.09 14.16 3.30
CA ASP A 254 23.99 15.06 2.95
C ASP A 254 23.03 14.46 1.91
N ARG A 255 23.56 13.68 0.96
CA ARG A 255 22.76 13.02 -0.09
C ARG A 255 22.07 11.77 0.47
N ALA A 256 22.76 11.00 1.31
CA ALA A 256 22.18 9.86 2.01
C ALA A 256 20.96 10.26 2.87
N GLU A 257 21.06 11.38 3.60
CA GLU A 257 19.95 11.91 4.39
C GLU A 257 18.73 12.28 3.54
N VAL A 258 18.93 12.76 2.31
CA VAL A 258 17.83 13.08 1.39
C VAL A 258 17.10 11.80 0.97
N TYR A 259 17.83 10.75 0.59
CA TYR A 259 17.22 9.46 0.24
C TYR A 259 16.45 8.86 1.41
N GLU A 260 17.01 8.93 2.62
CA GLU A 260 16.33 8.46 3.82
C GLU A 260 15.06 9.25 4.15
N LYS A 261 15.06 10.58 3.93
CA LYS A 261 13.85 11.40 4.07
C LYS A 261 12.80 11.04 3.02
N LEU A 262 13.21 10.82 1.77
CA LEU A 262 12.33 10.40 0.67
C LEU A 262 11.69 9.04 0.95
N LEU A 263 12.48 8.09 1.42
CA LEU A 263 12.05 6.74 1.77
C LEU A 263 10.99 6.74 2.87
N ARG A 264 11.09 7.66 3.83
CA ARG A 264 10.11 7.85 4.91
C ARG A 264 8.93 8.77 4.52
N LEU A 265 8.78 9.21 3.26
CA LEU A 265 7.65 10.06 2.86
C LEU A 265 6.27 9.44 3.11
N PRO A 266 5.99 8.17 2.74
CA PRO A 266 4.67 7.57 2.96
C PRO A 266 4.27 7.58 4.45
N GLU A 267 5.28 7.54 5.32
CA GLU A 267 5.14 7.49 6.76
C GLU A 267 4.61 8.79 7.37
N ASN A 268 4.92 9.90 6.71
CA ASN A 268 4.62 11.25 7.16
C ASN A 268 3.38 11.83 6.47
N GLN A 269 2.64 11.02 5.70
CA GLN A 269 1.38 11.42 5.08
C GLN A 269 0.22 11.51 6.09
N GLU A 270 0.30 10.77 7.20
CA GLU A 270 -0.71 10.86 8.25
C GLU A 270 -0.58 12.19 8.99
N THR A 271 -1.63 13.00 8.89
CA THR A 271 -1.68 14.34 9.48
C THR A 271 -2.23 14.34 10.90
N ASP A 272 -3.00 13.31 11.28
CA ASP A 272 -3.52 13.18 12.64
C ASP A 272 -2.39 12.77 13.60
N PRO A 273 -2.04 13.61 14.60
CA PRO A 273 -0.95 13.33 15.54
C PRO A 273 -1.12 12.00 16.29
N PHE A 274 -2.36 11.60 16.61
CA PHE A 274 -2.59 10.36 17.34
C PHE A 274 -2.34 9.13 16.46
N LYS A 275 -2.90 9.12 15.23
CA LYS A 275 -2.67 8.05 14.26
C LYS A 275 -1.21 7.99 13.82
N ALA A 276 -0.56 9.14 13.59
CA ALA A 276 0.85 9.20 13.25
C ALA A 276 1.71 8.54 14.33
N ARG A 277 1.42 8.81 15.62
CA ARG A 277 2.11 8.17 16.75
C ARG A 277 1.85 6.67 16.81
N MET A 278 0.63 6.22 16.56
CA MET A 278 0.30 4.80 16.53
C MET A 278 1.03 4.08 15.39
N ASN A 279 1.01 4.66 14.18
CA ASN A 279 1.68 4.13 12.99
C ASN A 279 3.19 4.04 13.21
N ALA A 280 3.81 5.07 13.80
CA ALA A 280 5.23 5.04 14.15
C ALA A 280 5.56 3.89 15.13
N LYS A 281 4.70 3.63 16.12
CA LYS A 281 4.90 2.52 17.07
C LYS A 281 4.72 1.14 16.40
N VAL A 282 3.77 1.01 15.48
CA VAL A 282 3.58 -0.22 14.69
C VAL A 282 4.83 -0.48 13.85
N ARG A 283 5.30 0.54 13.13
CA ARG A 283 6.51 0.45 12.30
C ARG A 283 7.74 0.09 13.11
N GLN A 284 7.97 0.74 14.26
CA GLN A 284 9.12 0.43 15.09
C GLN A 284 9.12 -1.04 15.54
N ARG A 285 7.95 -1.62 15.84
CA ARG A 285 7.85 -3.06 16.13
C ARG A 285 8.25 -3.92 14.93
N SER A 286 7.78 -3.57 13.73
CA SER A 286 8.18 -4.24 12.49
C SER A 286 9.69 -4.13 12.21
N LEU A 287 10.30 -2.97 12.49
CA LEU A 287 11.75 -2.76 12.38
C LEU A 287 12.54 -3.52 13.45
N ASN A 288 11.96 -3.71 14.63
CA ASN A 288 12.57 -4.44 15.75
C ASN A 288 12.57 -5.96 15.54
N GLU A 289 11.63 -6.48 14.75
CA GLU A 289 11.49 -7.90 14.41
C GLU A 289 11.48 -8.10 12.88
N PRO A 290 12.58 -7.77 12.18
CA PRO A 290 12.65 -7.90 10.74
C PRO A 290 12.69 -9.37 10.33
N ASN A 291 12.09 -9.71 9.19
CA ASN A 291 12.27 -11.03 8.61
C ASN A 291 13.66 -11.13 7.97
N LEU A 292 14.57 -11.86 8.63
CA LEU A 292 15.93 -12.08 8.13
C LEU A 292 16.12 -13.44 7.45
N TYR A 293 15.04 -14.19 7.18
CA TYR A 293 15.09 -15.43 6.38
C TYR A 293 16.10 -16.49 6.89
N ASP A 294 16.39 -16.52 8.20
CA ASP A 294 17.37 -17.45 8.78
C ASP A 294 17.02 -18.91 8.47
N LYS A 295 15.74 -19.27 8.58
CA LYS A 295 15.28 -20.64 8.37
C LYS A 295 15.45 -21.08 6.92
N GLU A 296 15.16 -20.20 5.98
CA GLU A 296 15.24 -20.45 4.54
C GLU A 296 16.70 -20.58 4.11
N ILE A 297 17.58 -19.70 4.60
CA ILE A 297 19.03 -19.76 4.33
C ILE A 297 19.63 -21.05 4.89
N PHE A 298 19.35 -21.39 6.15
CA PHE A 298 19.85 -22.65 6.73
C PHE A 298 19.33 -23.88 5.98
N ARG A 299 18.05 -23.88 5.58
CA ARG A 299 17.49 -24.97 4.78
C ARG A 299 18.17 -25.09 3.42
N SER A 300 18.48 -23.99 2.74
CA SER A 300 19.20 -24.02 1.47
C SER A 300 20.63 -24.54 1.63
N ILE A 301 21.31 -24.16 2.71
CA ILE A 301 22.64 -24.68 3.06
C ILE A 301 22.58 -26.19 3.32
N ASP A 302 21.65 -26.65 4.16
CA ASP A 302 21.47 -28.06 4.50
C ASP A 302 21.18 -28.91 3.24
N ASN A 303 20.47 -28.34 2.26
CA ASN A 303 20.18 -28.97 0.98
C ASN A 303 21.26 -28.76 -0.09
N SER A 304 22.36 -28.06 0.22
CA SER A 304 23.41 -27.69 -0.74
C SER A 304 22.88 -26.96 -1.99
N ASN A 305 21.80 -26.21 -1.85
CA ASN A 305 21.22 -25.42 -2.93
C ASN A 305 21.77 -23.97 -2.87
N HIS A 306 22.93 -23.77 -3.50
CA HIS A 306 23.64 -22.49 -3.49
C HIS A 306 22.88 -21.36 -4.22
N GLU A 307 22.11 -21.69 -5.27
CA GLU A 307 21.30 -20.70 -5.98
C GLU A 307 20.20 -20.15 -5.06
N ALA A 308 19.43 -21.04 -4.44
CA ALA A 308 18.39 -20.64 -3.50
C ALA A 308 19.00 -19.95 -2.26
N GLU A 309 20.14 -20.41 -1.74
CA GLU A 309 20.84 -19.71 -0.66
C GLU A 309 21.14 -18.26 -1.03
N ARG A 310 21.68 -18.03 -2.23
CA ARG A 310 22.00 -16.68 -2.72
C ARG A 310 20.75 -15.82 -2.83
N GLU A 311 19.65 -16.34 -3.37
CA GLU A 311 18.38 -15.62 -3.46
C GLU A 311 17.85 -15.18 -2.08
N TRP A 312 17.86 -16.08 -1.09
CA TRP A 312 17.42 -15.73 0.27
C TRP A 312 18.35 -14.72 0.95
N ARG A 313 19.66 -14.80 0.71
CA ARG A 313 20.63 -13.81 1.22
C ARG A 313 20.44 -12.45 0.58
N LEU A 314 20.07 -12.37 -0.70
CA LEU A 314 19.71 -11.09 -1.34
C LEU A 314 18.48 -10.46 -0.67
N LEU A 315 17.43 -11.23 -0.40
CA LEU A 315 16.24 -10.74 0.32
C LEU A 315 16.57 -10.28 1.76
N ARG A 316 17.46 -11.00 2.45
CA ARG A 316 17.98 -10.56 3.74
C ARG A 316 18.76 -9.26 3.61
N LEU A 317 19.64 -9.14 2.62
CA LEU A 317 20.43 -7.93 2.39
C LEU A 317 19.51 -6.72 2.16
N GLU A 318 18.50 -6.84 1.30
CA GLU A 318 17.49 -5.79 1.10
C GLU A 318 16.80 -5.40 2.41
N SER A 319 16.41 -6.38 3.23
CA SER A 319 15.79 -6.13 4.54
C SER A 319 16.74 -5.38 5.51
N LEU A 320 18.05 -5.67 5.47
CA LEU A 320 19.05 -4.97 6.29
C LEU A 320 19.32 -3.55 5.78
N LEU A 321 19.37 -3.34 4.46
CA LEU A 321 19.51 -2.02 3.85
C LEU A 321 18.30 -1.14 4.18
N PHE A 322 17.09 -1.70 4.04
CA PHE A 322 15.84 -1.05 4.44
C PHE A 322 15.87 -0.65 5.91
N LEU A 323 16.25 -1.57 6.80
CA LEU A 323 16.33 -1.29 8.23
C LEU A 323 17.28 -0.12 8.52
N ARG A 324 18.44 -0.08 7.86
CA ARG A 324 19.41 1.02 8.01
C ARG A 324 18.82 2.34 7.55
N ALA A 325 18.22 2.37 6.36
CA ALA A 325 17.65 3.58 5.78
C ALA A 325 16.48 4.13 6.61
N HIS A 326 15.74 3.26 7.31
CA HIS A 326 14.67 3.66 8.23
C HIS A 326 15.14 4.16 9.61
N GLY A 327 16.46 4.27 9.83
CA GLY A 327 17.03 4.73 11.11
C GLY A 327 17.37 3.60 12.09
N GLY A 328 17.25 2.35 11.65
CA GLY A 328 17.67 1.18 12.39
C GLY A 328 16.58 0.53 13.25
N SER A 329 16.99 -0.54 13.93
CA SER A 329 16.20 -1.25 14.93
C SER A 329 16.65 -0.82 16.32
N GLU A 330 15.75 -0.80 17.30
CA GLU A 330 16.11 -0.67 18.72
C GLU A 330 16.76 -1.95 19.26
N THR A 331 16.56 -3.09 18.59
CA THR A 331 17.12 -4.39 18.96
C THR A 331 18.45 -4.70 18.28
N ILE A 332 18.74 -4.06 17.14
CA ILE A 332 19.99 -4.23 16.37
C ILE A 332 20.69 -2.88 16.28
N GLY A 333 21.74 -2.69 17.07
CA GLY A 333 22.53 -1.45 17.04
C GLY A 333 23.18 -1.19 15.68
N VAL A 334 23.40 0.09 15.34
CA VAL A 334 23.92 0.54 14.03
C VAL A 334 25.22 -0.16 13.62
N GLY A 335 26.16 -0.36 14.55
CA GLY A 335 27.43 -1.04 14.28
C GLY A 335 27.24 -2.53 13.93
N GLU A 336 26.32 -3.21 14.60
CA GLU A 336 25.98 -4.61 14.29
C GLU A 336 25.24 -4.71 12.96
N LEU A 337 24.33 -3.77 12.68
CA LEU A 337 23.63 -3.70 11.40
C LEU A 337 24.61 -3.51 10.24
N GLN A 338 25.57 -2.59 10.36
CA GLN A 338 26.63 -2.40 9.37
C GLN A 338 27.44 -3.69 9.17
N ARG A 339 27.83 -4.36 10.25
CA ARG A 339 28.58 -5.62 10.18
C ARG A 339 27.81 -6.70 9.44
N ARG A 340 26.51 -6.84 9.72
CA ARG A 340 25.63 -7.80 9.03
C ARG A 340 25.51 -7.50 7.54
N ILE A 341 25.30 -6.23 7.16
CA ILE A 341 25.25 -5.82 5.76
C ILE A 341 26.56 -6.18 5.04
N SER A 342 27.72 -5.87 5.65
CA SER A 342 29.02 -6.21 5.09
C SER A 342 29.21 -7.72 4.89
N ASN A 343 28.83 -8.53 5.89
CA ASN A 343 28.93 -9.98 5.80
C ASN A 343 28.01 -10.56 4.71
N GLU A 344 26.77 -10.07 4.61
CA GLU A 344 25.85 -10.55 3.57
C GLU A 344 26.31 -10.14 2.17
N LEU A 345 26.84 -8.92 2.01
CA LEU A 345 27.46 -8.49 0.75
C LEU A 345 28.63 -9.40 0.34
N GLU A 346 29.50 -9.76 1.29
CA GLU A 346 30.57 -10.71 1.01
C GLU A 346 30.03 -12.09 0.61
N ALA A 347 29.00 -12.58 1.31
CA ALA A 347 28.42 -13.89 1.06
C ALA A 347 27.72 -13.99 -0.30
N VAL A 348 26.99 -12.96 -0.76
CA VAL A 348 26.29 -12.98 -2.06
C VAL A 348 27.21 -12.74 -3.27
N ARG A 349 28.44 -12.24 -3.01
CA ARG A 349 29.48 -11.96 -4.01
C ARG A 349 30.49 -13.10 -4.18
N ALA A 350 30.52 -14.04 -3.24
CA ALA A 350 31.43 -15.19 -3.24
C ALA A 350 30.97 -16.27 -4.23
#